data_AF-A0A9X0CYE9-F1
#
_entry.id   AF-A0A9X0CYE9-F1
#
_cell.length_a   1.000
_cell.length_b   1.000
_cell.length_c   1.000
_cell.angle_alpha   90.00
_cell.angle_beta   90.00
_cell.angle_gamma   90.00
#
_symmetry.space_group_name_H-M   'P 1'
#
loop_
_entity.id
_entity.type
_entity.pdbx_description
1 polymer ?
#
loop_
_entity_poly.entity_id
_entity_poly.type
_entity_poly.pdbx_seq_one_letter_code
_entity_poly.pdbx_strand_id
1 'polypeptide(L)'
;MEFSQQINDLKVLKEALIGSKPQTPDLCSNLKIKYSQEIKLNQSFRRSRELQQDLLAQSLIPCDAPTNLIARKVVGDGNCLFNAISLSLVGTTEYSTVLRILTAIELFENAHYYENHPRFREAIRSGCSFGEITVFTLALKEPGIAEWERSRSRVSAVQSEDAS
;
A
#
# COMPACT_ATOMS: atom_id res chain seq x y z
N MET A 1 -13.05 -13.26 -17.89
CA MET A 1 -13.78 -14.09 -16.91
C MET A 1 -13.20 -13.95 -15.51
N GLU A 2 -11.88 -13.84 -15.35
CA GLU A 2 -11.17 -13.71 -14.05
C GLU A 2 -11.50 -12.45 -13.23
N PHE A 3 -11.67 -11.29 -13.87
CA PHE A 3 -11.94 -10.02 -13.17
C PHE A 3 -13.23 -10.06 -12.32
N SER A 4 -14.27 -10.75 -12.83
CA SER A 4 -15.53 -10.92 -12.11
C SER A 4 -15.37 -11.82 -10.88
N GLN A 5 -14.46 -12.80 -10.94
CA GLN A 5 -14.19 -13.69 -9.81
C GLN A 5 -13.45 -12.95 -8.70
N GLN A 6 -12.45 -12.13 -9.04
CA GLN A 6 -11.71 -11.33 -8.05
C GLN A 6 -12.62 -10.37 -7.29
N ILE A 7 -13.55 -9.71 -8.00
CA ILE A 7 -14.54 -8.83 -7.36
C ILE A 7 -15.46 -9.62 -6.41
N ASN A 8 -15.87 -10.83 -6.80
CA ASN A 8 -16.69 -11.68 -5.94
C ASN A 8 -15.92 -12.14 -4.69
N ASP A 9 -14.67 -12.59 -4.87
CA ASP A 9 -13.81 -13.04 -3.76
C ASP A 9 -13.53 -11.88 -2.78
N LEU A 10 -13.33 -10.66 -3.29
CA LEU A 10 -13.21 -9.45 -2.47
C LEU A 10 -14.48 -9.16 -1.65
N LYS A 11 -15.68 -9.36 -2.23
CA LYS A 11 -16.96 -9.20 -1.50
C LYS A 11 -17.08 -10.23 -0.39
N VAL A 12 -16.82 -11.50 -0.70
CA VAL A 12 -16.88 -12.60 0.28
C VAL A 12 -15.88 -12.37 1.42
N LEU A 13 -14.65 -11.95 1.08
CA LEU A 13 -13.64 -11.59 2.08
C LEU A 13 -14.10 -10.44 2.98
N LYS A 14 -14.63 -9.36 2.39
CA LYS A 14 -15.17 -8.22 3.16
C LYS A 14 -16.24 -8.66 4.16
N GLU A 15 -17.19 -9.49 3.72
CA GLU A 15 -18.26 -10.00 4.59
C GLU A 15 -17.73 -10.91 5.71
N ALA A 16 -16.72 -11.73 5.42
CA ALA A 16 -16.08 -12.59 6.41
C ALA A 16 -15.35 -11.77 7.49
N LEU A 17 -14.58 -10.76 7.05
CA LEU A 17 -13.82 -9.87 7.93
C LEU A 17 -14.72 -9.03 8.83
N ILE A 18 -15.81 -8.45 8.29
CA ILE A 18 -16.75 -7.64 9.09
C ILE A 18 -17.52 -8.53 10.09
N GLY A 19 -17.87 -9.74 9.68
CA GLY A 19 -18.65 -10.66 10.52
C GLY A 19 -17.82 -11.47 11.53
N SER A 20 -16.49 -11.32 11.54
CA SER A 20 -15.56 -12.13 12.35
C SER A 20 -15.89 -13.62 12.33
N LYS A 21 -16.21 -14.14 11.14
CA LYS A 21 -16.72 -15.51 11.00
C LYS A 21 -15.60 -16.53 11.33
N PRO A 22 -15.87 -17.68 11.96
CA PRO A 22 -14.84 -18.66 12.34
C PRO A 22 -13.99 -19.18 11.17
N GLN A 23 -14.57 -19.24 9.96
CA GLN A 23 -13.90 -19.69 8.73
C GLN A 23 -13.03 -18.64 8.04
N THR A 24 -12.92 -17.42 8.60
CA THR A 24 -12.16 -16.32 7.99
C THR A 24 -10.68 -16.66 7.78
N PRO A 25 -9.97 -17.33 8.72
CA PRO A 25 -8.58 -17.72 8.50
C PRO A 25 -8.39 -18.69 7.32
N ASP A 26 -9.27 -19.68 7.18
CA ASP A 26 -9.21 -20.65 6.06
C ASP A 26 -9.47 -19.95 4.72
N LEU A 27 -10.44 -19.04 4.68
CA LEU A 27 -10.72 -18.22 3.50
C LEU A 27 -9.49 -17.37 3.13
N CYS A 28 -8.87 -16.69 4.10
CA CYS A 28 -7.69 -15.87 3.88
C CYS A 28 -6.53 -16.71 3.31
N SER A 29 -6.27 -17.87 3.91
CA SER A 29 -5.22 -18.80 3.46
C SER A 29 -5.45 -19.25 2.01
N ASN A 30 -6.68 -19.66 1.69
CA ASN A 30 -7.03 -20.12 0.33
C ASN A 30 -6.89 -19.00 -0.72
N LEU A 31 -7.39 -17.80 -0.41
CA LEU A 31 -7.27 -16.65 -1.31
C LEU A 31 -5.83 -16.19 -1.46
N LYS A 32 -5.04 -16.20 -0.39
CA LYS A 32 -3.61 -15.86 -0.42
C LYS A 32 -2.84 -16.80 -1.35
N ILE A 33 -3.06 -18.11 -1.24
CA ILE A 33 -2.43 -19.11 -2.13
C ILE A 33 -2.81 -18.85 -3.58
N LYS A 34 -4.12 -18.74 -3.85
CA LYS A 34 -4.66 -18.50 -5.20
C LYS A 34 -4.01 -17.27 -5.87
N TYR A 35 -4.04 -16.14 -5.18
CA TYR A 35 -3.65 -14.86 -5.77
C TYR A 35 -2.15 -14.55 -5.71
N SER A 36 -1.41 -15.16 -4.79
CA SER A 36 0.06 -15.05 -4.78
C SER A 36 0.69 -15.71 -6.01
N GLN A 37 0.02 -16.71 -6.60
CA GLN A 37 0.46 -17.36 -7.83
C GLN A 37 0.16 -16.49 -9.06
N GLU A 38 -1.00 -15.82 -9.10
CA GLU A 38 -1.38 -14.91 -10.20
C GLU A 38 -0.38 -13.75 -10.39
N ILE A 39 0.13 -13.17 -9.30
CA ILE A 39 1.16 -12.10 -9.37
C ILE A 39 2.50 -12.64 -9.90
N LYS A 40 2.88 -13.87 -9.56
CA LYS A 40 4.17 -14.46 -9.97
C LYS A 40 4.23 -14.85 -11.44
N LEU A 41 3.07 -15.06 -12.08
CA LEU A 41 2.97 -15.62 -13.43
C LEU A 41 2.96 -14.56 -14.56
N ASN A 42 2.86 -13.26 -14.23
CA ASN A 42 2.78 -12.17 -15.21
C ASN A 42 3.83 -11.10 -14.90
N GLN A 43 4.95 -11.13 -15.62
CA GLN A 43 5.22 -10.39 -16.87
C GLN A 43 5.71 -8.96 -16.67
N SER A 44 6.77 -8.69 -17.42
CA SER A 44 7.44 -7.42 -17.65
C SER A 44 6.53 -6.19 -17.59
N PHE A 45 7.07 -5.14 -16.97
CA PHE A 45 6.48 -3.80 -16.99
C PHE A 45 6.06 -3.42 -18.42
N ARG A 46 4.75 -3.34 -18.66
CA ARG A 46 4.24 -2.83 -19.92
C ARG A 46 4.32 -1.32 -19.84
N ARG A 47 5.34 -0.72 -20.45
CA ARG A 47 5.38 0.72 -20.70
C ARG A 47 4.17 1.08 -21.56
N SER A 48 3.04 1.34 -20.92
CA SER A 48 1.89 1.87 -21.63
C SER A 48 2.22 3.32 -21.97
N ARG A 49 2.48 3.55 -23.27
CA ARG A 49 2.56 4.91 -23.86
C ARG A 49 1.23 5.67 -23.72
N GLU A 50 0.19 5.03 -23.19
CA GLU A 50 -1.18 5.52 -23.08
C GLU A 50 -1.55 5.99 -21.65
N LEU A 51 -0.63 5.91 -20.68
CA LEU A 51 -0.93 6.41 -19.32
C LEU A 51 -1.03 7.93 -19.33
N GLN A 52 -2.27 8.41 -19.37
CA GLN A 52 -2.58 9.83 -19.37
C GLN A 52 -1.93 10.52 -18.17
N GLN A 53 -1.19 11.59 -18.43
CA GLN A 53 -0.64 12.44 -17.38
C GLN A 53 -1.76 13.19 -16.67
N ASP A 54 -1.67 13.32 -15.36
CA ASP A 54 -2.56 14.16 -14.58
C ASP A 54 -1.92 15.53 -14.41
N LEU A 55 -2.33 16.50 -15.23
CA LEU A 55 -1.75 17.84 -15.24
C LEU A 55 -2.00 18.61 -13.94
N LEU A 56 -3.16 18.39 -13.31
CA LEU A 56 -3.48 19.03 -12.03
C LEU A 56 -2.57 18.46 -10.94
N ALA A 57 -2.52 17.15 -10.78
CA ALA A 57 -1.64 16.52 -9.81
C ALA A 57 -0.15 16.81 -10.08
N GLN A 58 0.24 16.91 -11.36
CA GLN A 58 1.60 17.29 -11.74
C GLN A 58 1.95 18.70 -11.22
N SER A 59 1.01 19.65 -11.30
CA SER A 59 1.22 21.02 -10.82
C SER A 59 1.39 21.12 -9.30
N LEU A 60 0.94 20.08 -8.57
CA LEU A 60 1.09 19.97 -7.12
C LEU A 60 2.41 19.34 -6.70
N ILE A 61 3.18 18.78 -7.64
CA ILE A 61 4.50 18.23 -7.31
C ILE A 61 5.42 19.39 -6.93
N PRO A 62 6.02 19.36 -5.72
CA PRO A 62 6.93 20.41 -5.26
C PRO A 62 8.11 20.62 -6.22
N CYS A 63 8.58 21.86 -6.34
CA CYS A 63 9.67 22.19 -7.26
C CYS A 63 11.04 21.59 -6.84
N ASP A 64 11.19 21.21 -5.59
CA ASP A 64 12.33 20.50 -5.02
C ASP A 64 12.23 18.98 -5.15
N ALA A 65 11.11 18.45 -5.65
CA ALA A 65 10.96 17.03 -5.93
C ALA A 65 11.74 16.61 -7.20
N PRO A 66 12.13 15.33 -7.33
CA PRO A 66 12.83 14.84 -8.51
C PRO A 66 12.06 15.13 -9.83
N THR A 67 12.75 15.69 -10.82
CA THR A 67 12.15 16.14 -12.09
C THR A 67 11.60 15.00 -12.96
N ASN A 68 11.99 13.75 -12.66
CA ASN A 68 11.51 12.56 -13.34
C ASN A 68 10.18 12.03 -12.76
N LEU A 69 9.60 12.67 -11.74
CA LEU A 69 8.28 12.32 -11.23
C LEU A 69 7.18 12.84 -12.16
N ILE A 70 6.43 11.88 -12.72
CA ILE A 70 5.30 12.17 -13.60
C ILE A 70 4.02 11.69 -12.92
N ALA A 71 3.12 12.61 -12.59
CA ALA A 71 1.81 12.28 -12.07
C ALA A 71 0.96 11.62 -13.16
N ARG A 72 0.42 10.43 -12.87
CA ARG A 72 -0.44 9.68 -13.80
C ARG A 72 -1.88 9.71 -13.31
N LYS A 73 -2.80 9.81 -14.25
CA LYS A 73 -4.24 9.77 -13.96
C LYS A 73 -4.63 8.35 -13.56
N VAL A 74 -5.43 8.25 -12.51
CA VAL A 74 -5.94 6.99 -11.96
C VAL A 74 -7.45 7.11 -11.79
N VAL A 75 -8.17 6.01 -12.00
CA VAL A 75 -9.62 5.97 -11.80
C VAL A 75 -9.93 6.05 -10.29
N GLY A 76 -10.80 6.99 -9.92
CA GLY A 76 -11.28 7.22 -8.55
C GLY A 76 -12.51 6.39 -8.18
N ASP A 77 -12.43 5.07 -8.31
CA ASP A 77 -13.53 4.11 -8.05
C ASP A 77 -13.57 3.56 -6.61
N GLY A 78 -12.80 4.16 -5.70
CA GLY A 78 -12.59 3.62 -4.35
C GLY A 78 -11.58 2.46 -4.30
N ASN A 79 -10.87 2.20 -5.41
CA ASN A 79 -9.72 1.30 -5.51
C ASN A 79 -8.45 2.02 -6.01
N CYS A 80 -8.46 3.36 -6.04
CA CYS A 80 -7.44 4.20 -6.65
C CYS A 80 -6.02 3.95 -6.14
N LEU A 81 -5.82 3.66 -4.84
CA LEU A 81 -4.51 3.28 -4.29
C LEU A 81 -3.94 2.06 -5.01
N PHE A 82 -4.73 1.00 -5.12
CA PHE A 82 -4.29 -0.24 -5.76
C PHE A 82 -4.22 -0.12 -7.29
N ASN A 83 -5.08 0.72 -7.88
CA ASN A 83 -4.97 1.08 -9.29
C ASN A 83 -3.63 1.78 -9.58
N ALA A 84 -3.23 2.74 -8.74
CA ALA A 84 -1.94 3.43 -8.86
C ALA A 84 -0.76 2.48 -8.68
N ILE A 85 -0.81 1.59 -7.68
CA ILE A 85 0.26 0.61 -7.43
C ILE A 85 0.37 -0.37 -8.61
N SER A 86 -0.75 -0.92 -9.10
CA SER A 86 -0.76 -1.81 -10.26
C SER A 86 -0.15 -1.12 -11.49
N LEU A 87 -0.51 0.14 -11.74
CA LEU A 87 0.07 0.94 -12.82
C LEU A 87 1.58 1.12 -12.65
N SER A 88 2.05 1.35 -11.42
CA SER A 88 3.48 1.49 -11.15
C SER A 88 4.25 0.19 -11.33
N LEU A 89 3.65 -0.96 -11.02
CA LEU A 89 4.31 -2.27 -11.07
C LEU A 89 4.31 -2.88 -12.47
N VAL A 90 3.19 -2.82 -13.18
CA VAL A 90 2.99 -3.53 -14.47
C VAL A 90 2.51 -2.64 -15.61
N GLY A 91 2.16 -1.37 -15.34
CA GLY A 91 1.69 -0.41 -16.34
C GLY A 91 0.20 -0.51 -16.69
N THR A 92 -0.54 -1.40 -16.02
CA THR A 92 -2.00 -1.62 -16.16
C THR A 92 -2.65 -1.65 -14.77
N THR A 93 -3.98 -1.54 -14.69
CA THR A 93 -4.72 -1.70 -13.43
C THR A 93 -5.19 -3.15 -13.19
N GLU A 94 -4.61 -4.14 -13.87
CA GLU A 94 -5.13 -5.51 -13.85
C GLU A 94 -4.97 -6.22 -12.50
N TYR A 95 -3.96 -5.86 -11.71
CA TYR A 95 -3.72 -6.44 -10.38
C TYR A 95 -4.39 -5.68 -9.25
N SER A 96 -5.11 -4.60 -9.53
CA SER A 96 -5.60 -3.70 -8.48
C SER A 96 -6.53 -4.40 -7.48
N THR A 97 -7.39 -5.30 -7.96
CA THR A 97 -8.28 -6.08 -7.08
C THR A 97 -7.50 -7.12 -6.30
N VAL A 98 -6.53 -7.79 -6.95
CA VAL A 98 -5.66 -8.79 -6.32
C VAL A 98 -4.82 -8.18 -5.21
N LEU A 99 -4.16 -7.06 -5.47
CA LEU A 99 -3.39 -6.31 -4.49
C LEU A 99 -4.26 -5.95 -3.28
N ARG A 100 -5.49 -5.49 -3.51
CA ARG A 100 -6.43 -5.18 -2.43
C ARG A 100 -6.78 -6.39 -1.57
N ILE A 101 -7.04 -7.54 -2.20
CA ILE A 101 -7.32 -8.79 -1.48
C ILE A 101 -6.13 -9.19 -0.62
N LEU A 102 -4.93 -9.22 -1.21
CA LEU A 102 -3.72 -9.63 -0.51
C LEU A 102 -3.36 -8.67 0.63
N THR A 103 -3.52 -7.35 0.44
CA THR A 103 -3.34 -6.37 1.51
C THR A 103 -4.35 -6.56 2.65
N ALA A 104 -5.63 -6.82 2.34
CA ALA A 104 -6.62 -7.08 3.38
C ALA A 104 -6.29 -8.35 4.19
N ILE A 105 -5.82 -9.40 3.52
CA ILE A 105 -5.37 -10.63 4.17
C ILE A 105 -4.14 -10.36 5.05
N GLU A 106 -3.14 -9.63 4.55
CA GLU A 106 -1.93 -9.28 5.30
C GLU A 106 -2.27 -8.51 6.59
N LEU A 107 -3.18 -7.52 6.49
CA LEU A 107 -3.64 -6.75 7.64
C LEU A 107 -4.39 -7.62 8.66
N PHE A 108 -5.17 -8.60 8.20
CA PHE A 108 -5.88 -9.53 9.07
C PHE A 108 -4.92 -10.50 9.77
N GLU A 109 -4.03 -11.15 9.02
CA GLU A 109 -3.08 -12.14 9.54
C GLU A 109 -2.07 -11.51 10.51
N ASN A 110 -1.68 -10.26 10.27
CA ASN A 110 -0.71 -9.53 11.08
C ASN A 110 -1.37 -8.46 11.96
N ALA A 111 -2.67 -8.58 12.24
CA ALA A 111 -3.41 -7.58 13.02
C ALA A 111 -2.72 -7.26 14.36
N HIS A 112 -2.19 -8.28 15.05
CA HIS A 112 -1.45 -8.09 16.30
C HIS A 112 -0.17 -7.25 16.12
N TYR A 113 0.55 -7.42 15.02
CA TYR A 113 1.75 -6.62 14.73
C TYR A 113 1.37 -5.15 14.52
N TYR A 114 0.34 -4.87 13.72
CA TYR A 114 -0.11 -3.51 13.46
C TYR A 114 -0.76 -2.86 14.69
N GLU A 115 -1.56 -3.59 15.46
CA GLU A 115 -2.18 -3.08 16.69
C GLU A 115 -1.12 -2.74 17.76
N ASN A 116 -0.08 -3.57 17.86
CA ASN A 116 0.96 -3.40 18.87
C ASN A 116 2.17 -2.62 18.40
N HIS A 117 2.14 -2.09 17.17
CA HIS A 117 3.27 -1.33 16.64
C HIS A 117 3.59 -0.18 17.61
N PRO A 118 4.81 -0.14 18.20
CA PRO A 118 5.13 0.74 19.33
C PRO A 118 4.72 2.19 19.09
N ARG A 119 4.88 2.63 17.85
CA ARG A 119 4.59 3.99 17.42
C ARG A 119 3.11 4.30 17.21
N PHE A 120 2.29 3.32 16.81
CA PHE A 120 0.84 3.52 16.77
C PHE A 120 0.27 3.54 18.20
N ARG A 121 0.80 2.68 19.08
CA ARG A 121 0.43 2.71 20.51
C ARG A 121 0.80 4.04 21.16
N GLU A 122 1.98 4.57 20.85
CA GLU A 122 2.45 5.86 21.37
C GLU A 122 1.61 7.03 20.86
N ALA A 123 1.28 7.05 19.56
CA ALA A 123 0.40 8.06 18.96
C ALA A 123 -1.03 8.03 19.55
N ILE A 124 -1.59 6.83 19.76
CA ILE A 124 -2.94 6.66 20.32
C ILE A 124 -2.97 7.03 21.81
N ARG A 125 -1.97 6.61 22.59
CA ARG A 125 -1.88 6.93 24.03
C ARG A 125 -1.67 8.42 24.30
N SER A 126 -0.99 9.12 23.39
CA SER A 126 -0.82 10.57 23.49
C SER A 126 -2.06 11.37 23.05
N GLY A 127 -3.14 10.70 22.63
CA GLY A 127 -4.42 11.33 22.26
C GLY A 127 -4.33 12.17 20.99
N CYS A 128 -3.43 11.84 20.06
CA CYS A 128 -2.82 12.91 19.29
C CYS A 128 -3.45 13.28 17.93
N SER A 129 -3.51 14.58 17.68
CA SER A 129 -3.84 15.26 16.41
C SER A 129 -2.62 15.51 15.50
N PHE A 130 -1.62 14.64 15.57
CA PHE A 130 -0.30 14.91 14.99
C PHE A 130 -0.29 15.08 13.47
N GLY A 131 0.54 16.02 13.01
CA GLY A 131 0.81 16.27 11.59
C GLY A 131 1.70 15.21 10.94
N GLU A 132 1.70 15.18 9.61
CA GLU A 132 2.35 14.16 8.75
C GLU A 132 3.82 13.90 9.09
N ILE A 133 4.58 14.93 9.49
CA ILE A 133 5.98 14.80 9.93
C ILE A 133 6.09 13.90 11.16
N THR A 134 5.19 14.04 12.13
CA THR A 134 5.23 13.26 13.36
C THR A 134 4.81 11.82 13.10
N VAL A 135 3.82 11.58 12.24
CA VAL A 135 3.41 10.23 11.84
C VAL A 135 4.52 9.55 11.02
N PHE A 136 5.19 10.27 10.13
CA PHE A 136 6.36 9.80 9.37
C PHE A 136 7.48 9.37 10.33
N THR A 137 7.84 10.21 11.29
CA THR A 137 8.85 9.85 12.29
C THR A 137 8.45 8.68 13.16
N LEU A 138 7.14 8.43 13.30
CA LEU A 138 6.51 7.31 13.99
C LEU A 138 6.33 6.06 13.09
N ALA A 139 6.77 6.03 11.83
CA ALA A 139 6.84 4.78 11.04
C ALA A 139 8.24 4.11 10.93
N LEU A 140 9.32 4.88 10.99
CA LEU A 140 10.74 4.45 11.07
C LEU A 140 11.12 3.33 12.10
N LYS A 141 12.13 2.51 11.83
CA LYS A 141 12.87 1.62 12.75
C LYS A 141 14.05 2.37 13.41
N GLU A 142 14.77 1.71 14.31
CA GLU A 142 15.91 2.31 15.04
C GLU A 142 16.98 2.96 14.15
N PRO A 143 17.42 2.35 13.04
CA PRO A 143 18.36 2.98 12.12
C PRO A 143 17.81 4.26 11.47
N GLY A 144 16.55 4.25 11.02
CA GLY A 144 15.90 5.42 10.45
C GLY A 144 15.61 6.52 11.47
N ILE A 145 15.29 6.18 12.73
CA ILE A 145 15.17 7.15 13.82
C ILE A 145 16.49 7.90 14.01
N ALA A 146 17.59 7.15 14.19
CA ALA A 146 18.89 7.74 14.46
C ALA A 146 19.31 8.68 13.31
N GLU A 147 19.06 8.27 12.08
CA GLU A 147 19.38 9.09 10.91
C GLU A 147 18.44 10.29 10.76
N TRP A 148 17.17 10.17 11.11
CA TRP A 148 16.23 11.29 11.15
C TRP A 148 16.61 12.34 12.20
N GLU A 149 17.00 11.92 13.40
CA GLU A 149 17.45 12.82 14.47
C GLU A 149 18.73 13.56 14.08
N ARG A 150 19.63 12.89 13.36
CA ARG A 150 20.90 13.45 12.89
C ARG A 150 20.73 14.44 11.74
N SER A 151 19.92 14.10 10.75
CA SER A 151 19.89 14.80 9.46
C SER A 151 18.63 15.64 9.21
N ARG A 152 17.52 15.33 9.92
CA ARG A 152 16.17 15.82 9.62
C ARG A 152 15.74 15.61 8.15
N SER A 153 16.40 14.69 7.43
CA SER A 153 16.14 14.38 6.03
C SER A 153 15.27 13.12 5.92
N ARG A 154 14.11 13.24 5.28
CA ARG A 154 13.21 12.10 5.08
C ARG A 154 13.86 11.04 4.20
N VAL A 155 14.55 11.48 3.14
CA VAL A 155 15.23 10.60 2.17
C VAL A 155 16.35 9.80 2.85
N SER A 156 17.15 10.46 3.68
CA SER A 156 18.26 9.82 4.38
C SER A 156 17.77 8.83 5.45
N ALA A 157 16.72 9.19 6.18
CA ALA A 157 16.09 8.31 7.16
C ALA A 157 15.55 7.02 6.52
N VAL A 158 14.86 7.12 5.37
CA VAL A 158 14.35 5.96 4.62
C VAL A 158 15.49 5.10 4.06
N GLN A 159 16.53 5.72 3.48
CA GLN A 159 17.70 4.99 2.99
C GLN A 159 18.43 4.22 4.09
N SER A 160 18.46 4.77 5.31
CA SER A 160 19.05 4.09 6.46
C SER A 160 18.21 2.91 6.96
N GLU A 161 16.91 2.85 6.67
CA GLU A 161 16.05 1.71 7.01
C GLU A 161 16.30 0.53 6.08
N ASP A 162 16.44 0.82 4.78
CA ASP A 162 16.63 -0.20 3.74
C ASP A 162 17.98 -0.92 3.84
N ALA A 163 18.95 -0.31 4.55
CA ALA A 163 20.29 -0.85 4.74
C ALA A 163 20.42 -1.80 5.94
N SER A 164 19.34 -2.03 6.70
CA SER A 164 19.30 -2.79 7.97
C SER A 164 18.29 -3.92 7.97
#